data_AF-A0A7S4INL4-F1
#
_entry.id   AF-A0A7S4INL4-F1
#
_cell.length_a   1.000
_cell.length_b   1.000
_cell.length_c   1.000
_cell.angle_alpha   90.00
_cell.angle_beta   90.00
_cell.angle_gamma   90.00
#
_symmetry.space_group_name_H-M   'P 1'
#
loop_
_entity.id
_entity.type
_entity.pdbx_description
1 polymer ?
#
loop_
_entity_poly.entity_id
_entity_poly.type
_entity_poly.pdbx_seq_one_letter_code
_entity_poly.pdbx_strand_id
1 'polypeptide(L)'
;QEYLPHFDFFDPALPGMSNFLGPQGQRTATVLLYLQTPEQGGETTFPGAGIHVPAIRGDAVLFWSQTPDHQLDRTSLHGGKVVHSGTKYCATKWIRENRNG
;
A
#
# COMPACT_ATOMS: atom_id res chain seq x y z
N GLN A 1 -16.60 -4.10 -1.92
CA GLN A 1 -15.38 -4.89 -1.60
C GLN A 1 -14.53 -4.07 -0.65
N GLU A 2 -13.95 -4.71 0.37
CA GLU A 2 -12.98 -4.10 1.31
C GLU A 2 -11.63 -4.79 1.20
N TYR A 3 -10.59 -4.10 1.65
CA TYR A 3 -9.26 -4.67 1.81
C TYR A 3 -8.80 -4.40 3.23
N LEU A 4 -8.63 -5.46 4.03
CA LEU A 4 -8.26 -5.33 5.43
C LEU A 4 -6.88 -4.66 5.58
N PRO A 5 -6.65 -3.91 6.68
CA PRO A 5 -5.36 -3.30 6.94
C PRO A 5 -4.21 -4.30 6.87
N HIS A 6 -3.17 -3.96 6.12
CA HIS A 6 -2.01 -4.82 5.87
C HIS A 6 -0.76 -3.97 5.59
N PHE A 7 0.38 -4.65 5.54
CA PHE A 7 1.66 -4.06 5.14
C PHE A 7 2.02 -4.53 3.74
N ASP A 8 2.66 -3.64 2.97
CA ASP A 8 3.17 -3.98 1.65
C ASP A 8 4.56 -4.62 1.69
N PHE A 9 5.32 -4.43 2.78
CA PHE A 9 6.62 -5.07 2.96
C PHE A 9 6.52 -6.56 3.28
N PHE A 10 7.62 -7.27 3.06
CA PHE A 10 7.82 -8.63 3.53
C PHE A 10 8.45 -8.62 4.91
N ASP A 11 7.71 -9.03 5.95
CA ASP A 11 8.22 -9.10 7.32
C ASP A 11 9.05 -10.37 7.54
N PRO A 12 10.39 -10.32 7.66
CA PRO A 12 11.21 -11.52 7.77
C PRO A 12 10.99 -12.32 9.07
N ALA A 13 10.35 -11.72 10.07
CA ALA A 13 9.98 -12.41 11.30
C ALA A 13 8.80 -13.37 11.12
N LEU A 14 8.03 -13.24 10.03
CA LEU A 14 6.91 -14.11 9.72
C LEU A 14 7.35 -15.32 8.87
N PRO A 15 6.83 -16.52 9.16
CA PRO A 15 7.20 -17.74 8.44
C PRO A 15 7.05 -17.62 6.93
N GLY A 16 8.12 -17.94 6.20
CA GLY A 16 8.14 -17.96 4.73
C GLY A 16 8.25 -16.60 4.04
N MET A 17 8.16 -15.48 4.77
CA MET A 17 8.18 -14.15 4.16
C MET A 17 9.54 -13.74 3.60
N SER A 18 10.63 -14.21 4.22
CA SER A 18 11.99 -13.98 3.73
C SER A 18 12.22 -14.52 2.32
N ASN A 19 11.44 -15.53 1.88
CA ASN A 19 11.55 -16.12 0.55
C ASN A 19 11.15 -15.14 -0.57
N PHE A 20 10.37 -14.09 -0.25
CA PHE A 20 9.93 -13.09 -1.23
C PHE A 20 10.94 -11.94 -1.42
N LEU A 21 11.97 -11.84 -0.58
CA LEU A 21 12.99 -10.78 -0.72
C LEU A 21 13.80 -10.98 -2.00
N GLY A 22 14.44 -12.15 -2.13
CA GLY A 22 15.28 -12.49 -3.28
C GLY A 22 16.31 -11.38 -3.63
N PRO A 23 16.83 -11.36 -4.88
CA PRO A 23 17.78 -10.34 -5.32
C PRO A 23 17.20 -8.92 -5.34
N GLN A 24 15.88 -8.79 -5.46
CA GLN A 24 15.18 -7.51 -5.55
C GLN A 24 15.03 -6.80 -4.19
N GLY A 25 15.31 -7.49 -3.08
CA GLY A 25 15.30 -6.91 -1.74
C GLY A 25 13.90 -6.68 -1.17
N GLN A 26 13.72 -5.62 -0.39
CA GLN A 26 12.43 -5.24 0.19
C GLN A 26 11.56 -4.44 -0.79
N ARG A 27 10.24 -4.37 -0.57
CA ARG A 27 9.39 -3.32 -1.16
C ARG A 27 9.58 -2.06 -0.34
N THR A 28 10.18 -1.02 -0.92
CA THR A 28 10.56 0.21 -0.23
C THR A 28 9.43 1.23 -0.19
N ALA A 29 8.63 1.28 -1.26
CA ALA A 29 7.51 2.20 -1.39
C ALA A 29 6.40 1.62 -2.27
N THR A 30 5.21 2.19 -2.09
CA THR A 30 4.03 1.86 -2.88
C THR A 30 3.46 3.12 -3.52
N VAL A 31 3.18 3.03 -4.82
CA VAL A 31 2.35 4.01 -5.53
C VAL A 31 0.99 3.37 -5.80
N LEU A 32 -0.06 3.91 -5.20
CA LEU A 32 -1.45 3.52 -5.44
C LEU A 32 -2.13 4.59 -6.28
N LEU A 33 -2.43 4.29 -7.54
CA LEU A 33 -3.14 5.18 -8.46
C LEU A 33 -4.63 4.88 -8.46
N TYR A 34 -5.46 5.90 -8.34
CA TYR A 34 -6.92 5.78 -8.47
C TYR A 34 -7.32 5.99 -9.93
N LEU A 35 -7.85 4.92 -10.55
CA LEU A 35 -8.29 4.90 -11.95
C LEU A 35 -9.79 5.22 -12.09
N GLN A 36 -10.55 5.04 -11.01
CA GLN A 36 -11.97 5.37 -10.95
C GLN A 36 -12.38 5.78 -9.54
N THR A 37 -13.11 6.89 -9.46
CA THR A 37 -13.76 7.35 -8.23
C THR A 37 -15.05 6.58 -7.99
N PRO A 38 -15.19 5.88 -6.85
CA PRO A 38 -16.49 5.37 -6.43
C PRO A 38 -17.40 6.53 -6.05
N GLU A 39 -18.71 6.34 -6.15
CA GLU A 39 -19.70 7.35 -5.76
C GLU A 39 -19.75 7.55 -4.24
N GLN A 40 -19.52 6.47 -3.47
CA GLN A 40 -19.49 6.52 -2.00
C GLN A 40 -18.54 5.49 -1.40
N GLY A 41 -17.76 5.93 -0.40
CA GLY A 41 -16.78 5.10 0.32
C GLY A 41 -15.51 4.84 -0.48
N GLY A 42 -14.84 3.73 -0.19
CA GLY A 42 -13.64 3.32 -0.92
C GLY A 42 -12.37 4.11 -0.59
N GLU A 43 -12.31 4.82 0.54
CA GLU A 43 -11.10 5.52 0.96
C GLU A 43 -9.95 4.53 1.23
N THR A 44 -8.72 4.96 0.97
CA THR A 44 -7.54 4.26 1.48
C THR A 44 -7.23 4.81 2.87
N THR A 45 -7.05 3.94 3.85
CA THR A 45 -6.86 4.35 5.25
C THR A 45 -5.48 3.96 5.75
N PHE A 46 -4.92 4.80 6.62
CA PHE A 46 -3.67 4.56 7.32
C PHE A 46 -3.93 4.69 8.82
N PRO A 47 -4.37 3.61 9.50
CA PRO A 47 -4.81 3.68 10.89
C PRO A 47 -3.71 4.18 11.83
N GLY A 48 -2.46 3.78 11.61
CA GLY A 48 -1.31 4.21 12.41
C GLY A 48 -1.01 5.71 12.33
N ALA A 49 -1.48 6.37 11.26
CA ALA A 49 -1.33 7.81 11.06
C ALA A 49 -2.64 8.60 11.26
N GLY A 50 -3.78 7.92 11.45
CA GLY A 50 -5.09 8.55 11.50
C GLY A 50 -5.51 9.24 10.19
N ILE A 51 -4.99 8.77 9.05
CA ILE A 51 -5.21 9.40 7.73
C ILE A 51 -6.21 8.58 6.91
N HIS A 52 -7.09 9.30 6.20
CA HIS A 52 -8.01 8.75 5.21
C HIS A 52 -7.83 9.52 3.91
N VAL A 53 -7.58 8.80 2.81
CA VAL A 53 -7.41 9.39 1.48
C VAL A 53 -8.57 8.97 0.59
N PRO A 54 -9.39 9.91 0.09
CA PRO A 54 -10.46 9.59 -0.83
C PRO A 54 -9.91 9.07 -2.16
N ALA A 55 -10.62 8.14 -2.79
CA ALA A 55 -10.22 7.59 -4.09
C ALA A 55 -10.68 8.52 -5.24
N ILE A 56 -9.88 9.51 -5.57
CA ILE A 56 -10.18 10.48 -6.65
C ILE A 56 -9.45 10.09 -7.93
N ARG A 57 -10.18 9.90 -9.03
CA ARG A 57 -9.62 9.46 -10.32
C ARG A 57 -8.55 10.46 -10.76
N GLY A 58 -7.37 9.92 -11.07
CA GLY A 58 -6.21 10.70 -11.49
C GLY A 58 -5.22 10.96 -10.34
N ASP A 59 -5.67 10.90 -9.09
CA ASP A 59 -4.80 11.05 -7.94
C ASP A 59 -4.02 9.77 -7.64
N ALA A 60 -2.91 9.93 -6.93
CA ALA A 60 -2.10 8.84 -6.44
C ALA A 60 -1.72 9.06 -4.96
N VAL A 61 -1.58 7.96 -4.23
CA VAL A 61 -0.96 7.94 -2.90
C VAL A 61 0.40 7.28 -3.02
N LEU A 62 1.43 7.99 -2.58
CA LEU A 62 2.78 7.46 -2.40
C LEU A 62 3.04 7.34 -0.90
N PHE A 63 3.46 6.16 -0.46
CA PHE A 63 3.89 5.93 0.92
C PHE A 63 5.03 4.92 0.97
N TRP A 64 5.82 5.01 2.04
CA TRP A 64 7.01 4.19 2.24
C TRP A 64 6.70 3.03 3.17
N SER A 65 7.26 1.87 2.84
CA SER A 65 7.24 0.67 3.67
C SER A 65 8.45 0.60 4.62
N GLN A 66 9.41 1.50 4.45
CA GLN A 66 10.60 1.62 5.29
C GLN A 66 10.87 3.06 5.70
N THR A 67 11.40 3.22 6.91
CA THR A 67 11.93 4.47 7.42
C THR A 67 13.28 4.81 6.76
N PRO A 68 13.78 6.06 6.90
CA PRO A 68 15.09 6.44 6.33
C PRO A 68 16.29 5.62 6.83
N ASP A 69 16.18 5.02 8.01
CA ASP A 69 17.15 4.07 8.61
C ASP A 69 16.88 2.61 8.23
N HIS A 70 16.10 2.39 7.17
CA HIS A 70 15.78 1.09 6.55
C HIS A 70 14.99 0.11 7.43
N GLN A 71 14.41 0.57 8.55
CA GLN A 71 13.52 -0.25 9.37
C GLN A 71 12.13 -0.37 8.72
N LEU A 72 11.42 -1.47 8.99
CA LEU A 72 10.05 -1.65 8.51
C LEU A 72 9.13 -0.61 9.18
N ASP A 73 8.47 0.21 8.36
CA ASP A 73 7.64 1.29 8.86
C ASP A 73 6.25 0.78 9.23
N ARG A 74 5.98 0.63 10.53
CA ARG A 74 4.67 0.15 11.02
C ARG A 74 3.55 1.19 10.86
N THR A 75 3.87 2.46 10.58
CA THR A 75 2.86 3.48 10.26
C THR A 75 2.29 3.33 8.86
N SER A 76 2.96 2.54 8.00
CA SER A 76 2.51 2.20 6.64
C SER A 76 1.37 1.19 6.57
N LEU A 77 0.87 0.71 7.73
CA LEU A 77 -0.31 -0.15 7.80
C LEU A 77 -1.46 0.55 7.09
N HIS A 78 -2.00 -0.08 6.04
CA HIS A 78 -3.03 0.55 5.23
C HIS A 78 -4.08 -0.44 4.74
N GLY A 79 -5.28 0.06 4.47
CA GLY A 79 -6.40 -0.73 3.99
C GLY A 79 -7.30 0.05 3.04
N GLY A 80 -8.21 -0.65 2.38
CA GLY A 80 -9.25 -0.07 1.54
C GLY A 80 -10.60 -0.20 2.21
N LYS A 81 -11.24 0.92 2.55
CA LYS A 81 -12.61 0.90 3.08
C LYS A 81 -13.60 0.37 2.06
N VAL A 82 -14.73 -0.11 2.57
CA VAL A 82 -15.87 -0.56 1.77
C VAL A 82 -16.28 0.53 0.78
N VAL A 83 -16.44 0.16 -0.49
CA VAL A 83 -17.19 0.95 -1.48
C VAL A 83 -18.67 0.69 -1.24
N HIS A 84 -19.43 1.74 -0.94
CA HIS A 84 -20.86 1.69 -0.68
C HIS A 84 -21.71 1.88 -1.95
N SER A 85 -21.23 2.71 -2.90
CA SER A 85 -21.86 2.91 -4.22
C SER A 85 -20.82 3.16 -5.31
N GLY A 86 -21.15 2.78 -6.54
CA GLY A 86 -20.27 2.83 -7.71
C GLY A 86 -19.14 1.79 -7.64
N THR A 87 -18.06 2.05 -8.37
CA THR A 87 -16.90 1.14 -8.47
C THR A 87 -15.60 1.91 -8.26
N LYS A 88 -14.69 1.34 -7.48
CA LYS A 88 -13.31 1.83 -7.33
C LYS A 88 -12.38 0.97 -8.18
N TYR A 89 -11.60 1.59 -9.06
CA TYR A 89 -10.50 0.94 -9.77
C TYR A 89 -9.18 1.56 -9.34
N CYS A 90 -8.17 0.72 -9.12
CA CYS A 90 -6.84 1.15 -8.75
C CYS A 90 -5.76 0.35 -9.49
N ALA A 91 -4.59 0.95 -9.62
CA ALA A 91 -3.35 0.26 -9.97
C ALA A 91 -2.33 0.47 -8.86
N THR A 92 -1.66 -0.62 -8.45
CA THR A 92 -0.62 -0.58 -7.43
C THR A 92 0.73 -0.88 -8.07
N LYS A 93 1.71 -0.01 -7.82
CA LYS A 93 3.11 -0.25 -8.17
C LYS A 93 3.93 -0.32 -6.89
N TRP A 94 4.44 -1.51 -6.59
CA TRP A 94 5.46 -1.69 -5.57
C TRP A 94 6.83 -1.37 -6.15
N ILE A 95 7.56 -0.49 -5.46
CA ILE A 95 8.95 -0.16 -5.74
C ILE A 95 9.83 -1.08 -4.90
N ARG A 96 10.82 -1.70 -5.53
CA ARG A 96 11.74 -2.64 -4.90
C ARG A 96 13.07 -1.95 -4.63
N GLU A 97 13.75 -2.37 -3.57
CA GLU A 97 15.04 -1.84 -3.12
C GLU A 97 16.09 -1.88 -4.23
N ASN A 98 16.21 -3.04 -4.88
CA ASN A 98 17.12 -3.22 -5.99
C ASN A 98 16.33 -3.19 -7.30
N ARG A 99 16.82 -2.40 -8.25
CA ARG A 99 16.32 -2.42 -9.62
C ARG A 99 16.63 -3.79 -10.21
N ASN A 100 15.67 -4.40 -10.91
CA ASN A 100 16.04 -5.46 -11.85
C ASN A 100 16.99 -4.83 -12.87
N GLY A 101 18.16 -5.46 -13.07
CA GLY A 101 19.05 -5.14 -14.19
C GLY A 101 18.31 -5.27 -15.52
#